data_AF-A0A659S0M2-F1
#
_entry.id   AF-A0A659S0M2-F1
#
_cell.length_a   1.000
_cell.length_b   1.000
_cell.length_c   1.000
_cell.angle_alpha   90.00
_cell.angle_beta   90.00
_cell.angle_gamma   90.00
#
_symmetry.space_group_name_H-M   'P 1'
#
loop_
_entity.id
_entity.type
_entity.pdbx_description
1 polymer ?
#
loop_
_entity_poly.entity_id
_entity_poly.type
_entity_poly.pdbx_seq_one_letter_code
_entity_poly.pdbx_strand_id
1 'polypeptide(L)'
;MPPLLASAALGFARVAPIFFIMPFLNSGVLSGAPRNAIIILVALGVWPHALNEAPPFLSVAMLPLVLQDAAVGGMLGCLLAWPFWGM
;
A
#
# COMPACT_ATOMS: atom_id res chain seq x y z
N MET A 1 6.31 7.96 -16.58
CA MET A 1 6.54 7.93 -15.11
C MET A 1 7.88 7.26 -14.86
N PRO A 2 8.72 7.77 -13.93
CA PRO A 2 9.92 7.04 -13.53
C PRO A 2 9.55 5.68 -12.92
N PRO A 3 10.36 4.62 -13.13
CA PRO A 3 10.05 3.25 -12.68
C PRO A 3 9.87 3.13 -11.16
N LEU A 4 10.63 3.92 -10.40
CA LEU A 4 10.49 4.06 -8.95
C LEU A 4 9.12 4.62 -8.53
N LEU A 5 8.60 5.59 -9.29
CA LEU A 5 7.32 6.22 -8.97
C LEU A 5 6.15 5.25 -9.17
N ALA A 6 6.21 4.44 -10.23
CA ALA A 6 5.17 3.45 -10.53
C ALA A 6 5.17 2.30 -9.52
N SER A 7 6.34 1.80 -9.13
CA SER A 7 6.47 0.78 -8.07
C SER A 7 6.02 1.32 -6.71
N ALA A 8 6.43 2.54 -6.34
CA ALA A 8 5.95 3.19 -5.11
C ALA A 8 4.43 3.39 -5.11
N ALA A 9 3.83 3.78 -6.24
CA ALA A 9 2.38 3.97 -6.35
C ALA A 9 1.59 2.66 -6.18
N LEU A 10 2.06 1.55 -6.76
CA LEU A 10 1.44 0.24 -6.58
C LEU A 10 1.64 -0.29 -5.15
N GLY A 11 2.85 -0.15 -4.60
CA GLY A 11 3.10 -0.51 -3.21
C GLY A 11 2.22 0.30 -2.24
N PHE A 12 2.04 1.59 -2.51
CA PHE A 12 1.13 2.44 -1.76
C PHE A 12 -0.32 1.94 -1.85
N ALA A 13 -0.80 1.57 -3.04
CA ALA A 13 -2.15 1.04 -3.23
C ALA A 13 -2.43 -0.21 -2.37
N ARG A 14 -1.43 -1.07 -2.18
CA ARG A 14 -1.52 -2.26 -1.30
C ARG A 14 -1.45 -1.93 0.19
N VAL A 15 -0.57 -1.02 0.60
CA VAL A 15 -0.30 -0.75 2.02
C VAL A 15 -1.32 0.23 2.63
N ALA A 16 -1.83 1.19 1.86
CA ALA A 16 -2.72 2.23 2.36
C ALA A 16 -4.02 1.71 3.02
N PRO A 17 -4.72 0.68 2.51
CA PRO A 17 -5.89 0.12 3.16
C PRO A 17 -5.59 -0.50 4.54
N ILE A 18 -4.41 -1.09 4.72
CA ILE A 18 -3.98 -1.66 6.00
C ILE A 18 -3.87 -0.56 7.07
N PHE A 19 -3.24 0.57 6.72
CA PHE A 19 -3.15 1.76 7.57
C PHE A 19 -4.50 2.43 7.82
N PHE A 20 -5.50 2.19 6.98
CA PHE A 20 -6.84 2.72 7.19
C PHE A 20 -7.64 1.86 8.18
N ILE A 21 -7.53 0.53 8.06
CA ILE A 21 -8.33 -0.42 8.84
C ILE A 21 -7.75 -0.65 10.25
N MET A 22 -6.42 -0.60 10.42
CA MET A 22 -5.81 -0.85 11.73
C MET A 22 -6.09 0.27 12.75
N PRO A 23 -6.47 -0.06 14.00
CA PRO A 23 -6.93 0.92 14.99
C PRO A 23 -5.86 1.92 15.44
N PHE A 24 -4.57 1.52 15.45
CA PHE A 24 -3.46 2.36 15.91
C PHE A 24 -2.73 3.10 14.77
N LEU A 25 -3.05 2.82 13.50
CA LEU A 25 -2.46 3.49 12.32
C LEU A 25 -3.46 4.38 11.58
N ASN A 26 -4.70 4.43 12.05
CA ASN A 26 -5.77 5.19 11.41
C ASN A 26 -5.50 6.70 11.43
N SER A 27 -6.32 7.46 10.70
CA SER A 27 -6.20 8.91 10.58
C SER A 27 -6.46 9.69 11.87
N GLY A 28 -7.01 9.05 12.90
CA GLY A 28 -7.17 9.64 14.24
C GLY A 28 -5.86 9.69 15.01
N VAL A 29 -4.94 8.75 14.76
CA VAL A 29 -3.63 8.65 15.44
C VAL A 29 -2.49 9.17 14.55
N LEU A 30 -2.48 8.80 13.27
CA LEU A 30 -1.43 9.16 12.31
C LEU A 30 -2.05 9.92 11.12
N SER A 31 -1.88 11.24 11.08
CA SER A 31 -2.53 12.11 10.09
C SER A 31 -1.53 12.94 9.26
N GLY A 32 -2.01 13.45 8.13
CA GLY A 32 -1.27 14.40 7.30
C GLY A 32 -0.03 13.84 6.60
N ALA A 33 0.99 14.70 6.44
CA ALA A 33 2.23 14.40 5.75
C ALA A 33 3.01 13.16 6.27
N PRO A 34 3.20 12.96 7.60
CA PRO A 34 3.98 11.81 8.08
C PRO A 34 3.33 10.48 7.75
N ARG A 35 1.99 10.43 7.69
CA ARG A 35 1.25 9.21 7.32
C ARG A 35 1.64 8.72 5.92
N ASN A 36 1.58 9.62 4.95
CA ASN A 36 1.88 9.29 3.56
C ASN A 36 3.37 8.92 3.38
N ALA A 37 4.27 9.62 4.08
CA ALA A 37 5.69 9.29 4.06
C ALA A 37 5.94 7.86 4.59
N ILE A 38 5.35 7.49 5.72
CA ILE A 38 5.50 6.15 6.31
C ILE A 38 4.95 5.08 5.37
N ILE A 39 3.77 5.28 4.78
CA ILE A 39 3.18 4.30 3.84
C ILE A 39 4.11 4.07 2.65
N ILE A 40 4.67 5.14 2.06
CA ILE A 40 5.61 5.03 0.94
C ILE A 40 6.91 4.33 1.36
N LEU A 41 7.47 4.66 2.52
CA LEU A 41 8.69 4.01 3.04
C LEU A 41 8.47 2.52 3.29
N VAL A 42 7.35 2.15 3.90
CA VAL A 42 6.98 0.74 4.11
C VAL A 42 6.79 0.04 2.77
N ALA A 43 6.04 0.64 1.85
CA ALA A 43 5.79 0.09 0.52
C ALA A 43 7.08 -0.18 -0.26
N LEU A 44 8.05 0.74 -0.21
CA LEU A 44 9.37 0.56 -0.84
C LEU A 44 10.24 -0.45 -0.10
N GLY A 45 10.20 -0.48 1.24
CA GLY A 45 11.00 -1.39 2.06
C GLY A 45 10.57 -2.86 1.94
N VAL A 46 9.29 -3.12 1.66
CA VAL A 46 8.76 -4.48 1.44
C VAL A 46 8.63 -4.85 -0.04
N TRP A 47 9.07 -3.97 -0.94
CA TRP A 47 8.95 -4.20 -2.38
C TRP A 47 9.87 -5.37 -2.81
N PRO A 48 9.32 -6.42 -3.44
CA PRO A 48 10.09 -7.65 -3.68
C PRO A 48 11.02 -7.59 -4.89
N HIS A 49 10.83 -6.63 -5.80
CA HIS A 49 11.62 -6.51 -7.03
C HIS A 49 12.73 -5.46 -6.87
N ALA A 50 13.81 -5.57 -7.64
CA ALA A 50 14.83 -4.54 -7.64
C ALA A 50 14.25 -3.22 -8.21
N LEU A 51 14.48 -2.11 -7.51
CA LEU A 51 13.93 -0.79 -7.86
C LEU A 51 14.50 -0.22 -9.17
N ASN A 52 15.61 -0.77 -9.65
CA ASN A 52 16.29 -0.38 -10.88
C ASN A 52 15.74 -1.07 -12.12
N GLU A 53 14.91 -2.10 -11.97
CA GLU A 53 14.32 -2.79 -13.12
C GLU A 53 13.04 -2.08 -13.58
N ALA A 54 12.82 -2.06 -14.89
CA ALA A 54 11.60 -1.52 -15.47
C ALA A 54 10.41 -2.36 -14.95
N PRO A 55 9.40 -1.75 -14.31
CA PRO A 55 8.26 -2.49 -13.82
C PRO A 55 7.54 -3.16 -15.00
N PRO A 56 7.22 -4.46 -14.94
CA PRO A 56 6.60 -5.19 -16.06
C PRO A 56 5.17 -4.72 -16.38
N PHE A 57 4.64 -3.77 -15.60
CA PHE A 57 3.28 -3.24 -15.69
C PHE A 57 3.10 -2.16 -16.77
N LEU A 58 4.17 -1.75 -17.47
CA LEU A 58 4.11 -0.72 -18.53
C LEU A 58 3.21 -1.12 -19.70
N SER A 59 3.00 -2.42 -19.93
CA SER A 59 2.12 -2.96 -20.98
C SER A 59 0.72 -3.34 -20.50
N VAL A 60 0.44 -3.23 -19.19
CA VAL A 60 -0.82 -3.67 -18.57
C VAL A 60 -1.70 -2.45 -18.28
N ALA A 61 -3.02 -2.62 -18.38
CA ALA A 61 -3.95 -1.59 -17.95
C ALA A 61 -3.72 -1.27 -16.47
N MET A 62 -3.28 -0.05 -16.17
CA MET A 62 -2.83 0.34 -14.82
C MET A 62 -3.98 0.37 -13.81
N LEU A 63 -5.19 0.73 -14.26
CA LEU A 63 -6.37 0.86 -13.42
C LEU A 63 -6.81 -0.45 -12.73
N PRO A 64 -7.00 -1.60 -13.44
CA PRO A 64 -7.36 -2.85 -12.78
C PRO A 64 -6.27 -3.37 -11.85
N LEU A 65 -4.99 -3.08 -12.14
CA LEU A 65 -3.87 -3.49 -11.29
C LEU A 65 -3.90 -2.76 -9.93
N VAL A 66 -4.09 -1.44 -9.95
CA VAL A 66 -4.27 -0.64 -8.72
C VAL A 66 -5.48 -1.12 -7.93
N LEU A 67 -6.60 -1.42 -8.61
CA LEU A 67 -7.82 -1.90 -7.96
C LEU A 67 -7.59 -3.27 -7.29
N GLN A 68 -6.85 -4.16 -7.94
CA GLN A 68 -6.47 -5.46 -7.40
C GLN A 68 -5.58 -5.30 -6.15
N ASP A 69 -4.54 -4.48 -6.22
CA ASP A 69 -3.66 -4.23 -5.07
C ASP A 69 -4.40 -3.60 -3.90
N ALA A 70 -5.32 -2.67 -4.17
CA ALA A 70 -6.19 -2.09 -3.14
C ALA A 70 -7.12 -3.14 -2.51
N ALA A 71 -7.70 -4.05 -3.31
CA ALA A 71 -8.55 -5.12 -2.82
C ALA A 71 -7.77 -6.11 -1.93
N VAL A 72 -6.58 -6.52 -2.37
CA VAL A 72 -5.67 -7.38 -1.58
C VAL A 72 -5.24 -6.67 -0.29
N GLY A 73 -4.88 -5.39 -0.37
CA GLY A 73 -4.54 -4.57 0.79
C GLY A 73 -5.69 -4.46 1.79
N GLY A 74 -6.92 -4.29 1.30
CA GLY A 74 -8.13 -4.28 2.14
C GLY A 74 -8.36 -5.62 2.82
N MET A 75 -8.25 -6.74 2.08
CA MET A 75 -8.36 -8.09 2.64
C MET A 75 -7.31 -8.33 3.73
N LEU A 76 -6.05 -7.97 3.49
CA LEU A 76 -4.98 -8.08 4.48
C LEU A 76 -5.26 -7.19 5.70
N GLY A 77 -5.74 -5.96 5.51
CA GLY A 77 -6.11 -5.06 6.59
C GLY A 77 -7.20 -5.66 7.48
N CYS A 78 -8.25 -6.24 6.89
CA CYS A 78 -9.31 -6.94 7.62
C CYS A 78 -8.77 -8.13 8.42
N LEU A 79 -7.93 -8.97 7.81
CA LEU A 79 -7.33 -10.14 8.49
C LEU A 79 -6.43 -9.73 9.66
N LEU A 80 -5.63 -8.67 9.49
CA LEU A 80 -4.76 -8.13 10.54
C LEU A 80 -5.56 -7.43 11.65
N ALA A 81 -6.69 -6.81 11.30
CA ALA A 81 -7.55 -6.13 12.26
C ALA A 81 -8.46 -7.07 13.06
N TRP A 82 -8.59 -8.32 12.63
CA TRP A 82 -9.43 -9.34 13.24
C TRP A 82 -9.38 -9.42 14.78
N PRO A 83 -8.21 -9.51 15.45
CA PRO A 83 -8.15 -9.58 16.91
C PRO A 83 -8.65 -8.32 17.62
N PHE A 84 -8.66 -7.18 16.95
CA PHE A 84 -9.10 -5.91 17.53
C PHE A 84 -10.60 -5.66 17.36
N TRP A 85 -11.27 -6.38 16.46
CA TRP A 85 -12.71 -6.22 16.23
C TRP A 85 -13.58 -6.92 17.29
N GLY A 86 -13.04 -7.93 17.97
CA GLY A 86 -13.75 -8.67 19.02
C GLY A 86 -13.45 -8.21 20.45
N MET A 87 -12.63 -7.16 20.61
CA MET A 87 -12.31 -6.52 21.89
C MET A 87 -13.21 -5.31 22.11
#